data_AF-G7J7N2-F1
#
_entry.id   AF-G7J7N2-F1
#
_cell.length_a   1.000
_cell.length_b   1.000
_cell.length_c   1.000
_cell.angle_alpha   90.00
_cell.angle_beta   90.00
_cell.angle_gamma   90.00
#
_symmetry.space_group_name_H-M   'P 1'
#
loop_
_entity.id
_entity.type
_entity.pdbx_description
1 polymer ?
#
loop_
_entity_poly.entity_id
_entity_poly.type
_entity_poly.pdbx_seq_one_letter_code
_entity_poly.pdbx_strand_id
1 'polypeptide(L)'
;MWPVILGLGEGERLSGKYNPLNWQSGKHNSLNWQSRKHNLSSSIGDLSTNWQSVNNMLELQHTAIHASFHTSIIMLEHRFKRKLLWSNLIRNISRESLHHLVVEYNKALEIGTDKSKCGCLSLITYGLPCACMIGLKIKNGTALRLDEIHTHWKRLMFEHEVDPKFPKQEDISLLP
;
A
#
# COMPACT_ATOMS: atom_id res chain seq x y z
N MET A 1 2.45 5.06 -7.46
CA MET A 1 3.60 4.53 -8.22
C MET A 1 4.57 3.97 -7.20
N TRP A 2 4.81 2.66 -7.18
CA TRP A 2 5.69 1.98 -6.22
C TRP A 2 7.05 2.66 -6.08
N PRO A 3 7.65 2.70 -4.88
CA PRO A 3 9.07 2.50 -4.77
C PRO A 3 9.32 0.99 -4.87
N VAL A 4 9.67 0.56 -6.08
CA VAL A 4 10.47 -0.65 -6.25
C VAL A 4 11.74 -0.45 -5.43
N ILE A 5 12.06 -1.49 -4.66
CA ILE A 5 13.29 -1.71 -3.90
C ILE A 5 14.50 -1.04 -4.59
N LEU A 6 14.92 0.12 -4.09
CA LEU A 6 16.29 0.60 -4.24
C LEU A 6 17.01 0.22 -2.95
N GLY A 7 17.78 -0.86 -3.03
CA GLY A 7 18.80 -1.16 -2.04
C GLY A 7 19.88 -0.09 -2.13
N LEU A 8 19.94 0.78 -1.13
CA LEU A 8 21.17 1.45 -0.75
C LEU A 8 21.37 1.13 0.72
N GLY A 9 22.43 0.38 0.98
CA GLY A 9 22.90 0.13 2.32
C GLY A 9 23.46 1.41 2.91
N GLU A 10 23.05 1.71 4.13
CA GLU A 10 23.92 2.14 5.22
C GLU A 10 23.13 1.98 6.51
N GLY A 11 23.77 1.42 7.52
CA GLY A 11 23.11 0.79 8.65
C GLY A 11 22.57 1.78 9.66
N GLU A 12 21.30 1.60 10.04
CA GLU A 12 20.83 2.04 11.34
C GLU A 12 19.99 0.96 12.02
N ARG A 13 20.49 0.58 13.19
CA ARG A 13 19.95 -0.41 14.11
C ARG A 13 18.73 0.20 14.81
N LEU A 14 17.52 -0.18 14.39
CA LEU A 14 16.30 0.05 15.18
C LEU A 14 15.76 -1.29 15.68
N SER A 15 15.90 -1.50 16.99
CA SER A 15 15.37 -2.63 17.74
C SER A 15 13.84 -2.53 17.81
N GLY A 16 13.16 -3.13 16.83
CA GLY A 16 11.76 -3.48 16.90
C GLY A 16 11.64 -4.88 16.32
N LYS A 17 11.12 -5.83 17.09
CA LYS A 17 11.03 -7.26 16.72
C LYS A 17 10.32 -7.41 15.37
N TYR A 18 11.10 -7.52 14.30
CA TYR A 18 10.65 -7.89 12.97
C TYR A 18 10.10 -9.32 13.03
N ASN A 19 8.89 -9.54 12.53
CA ASN A 19 8.29 -10.87 12.42
C ASN A 19 9.04 -11.68 11.32
N PRO A 20 9.72 -12.80 11.65
CA PRO A 20 10.54 -13.56 10.72
C PRO A 20 9.79 -14.12 9.49
N LEU A 21 8.47 -14.31 9.61
CA LEU A 21 7.64 -14.91 8.57
C LEU A 21 7.48 -14.01 7.32
N ASN A 22 7.43 -12.69 7.49
CA ASN A 22 7.31 -11.75 6.37
C ASN A 22 8.62 -11.58 5.58
N TRP A 23 9.76 -11.87 6.20
CA TRP A 23 11.06 -11.78 5.53
C TRP A 23 11.34 -13.05 4.70
N GLN A 24 10.92 -14.21 5.22
CA GLN A 24 11.00 -15.48 4.50
C GLN A 24 10.05 -15.50 3.29
N SER A 25 8.83 -14.98 3.41
CA SER A 25 7.90 -14.85 2.27
C SER A 25 8.38 -13.86 1.21
N GLY A 26 8.96 -12.72 1.63
CA GLY A 26 9.56 -11.74 0.70
C GLY A 26 10.76 -12.29 -0.07
N LYS A 27 11.64 -13.06 0.59
CA LYS A 27 12.78 -13.71 -0.07
C LYS A 27 12.39 -14.87 -0.98
N HIS A 28 11.46 -15.71 -0.53
CA HIS A 28 10.96 -16.84 -1.32
C HIS A 28 10.23 -16.37 -2.59
N ASN A 29 9.45 -15.30 -2.48
CA ASN A 29 8.80 -14.67 -3.63
C ASN A 29 9.79 -13.98 -4.57
N SER A 30 10.87 -13.38 -4.04
CA SER A 30 11.90 -12.71 -4.85
C SER A 30 12.78 -13.68 -5.65
N LEU A 31 13.17 -14.82 -5.07
CA LEU A 31 13.95 -15.85 -5.78
C LEU A 31 13.10 -16.54 -6.87
N ASN A 32 11.83 -16.82 -6.56
CA ASN A 32 10.88 -17.37 -7.53
C ASN A 32 10.49 -16.35 -8.62
N TRP A 33 10.58 -15.05 -8.34
CA TRP A 33 10.35 -13.97 -9.30
C TRP A 33 11.46 -13.88 -10.37
N GLN A 34 12.73 -14.02 -9.97
CA GLN A 34 13.86 -13.97 -10.90
C GLN A 34 13.86 -15.15 -11.88
N SER A 35 13.63 -16.37 -11.39
CA SER A 35 13.54 -17.56 -12.25
C SER A 35 12.36 -17.50 -13.23
N ARG A 36 11.21 -16.96 -12.80
CA ARG A 36 10.03 -16.81 -13.68
C ARG A 36 10.21 -15.71 -14.73
N LYS A 37 10.87 -14.61 -14.38
CA LYS A 37 11.29 -13.59 -15.37
C LYS A 37 12.22 -14.15 -16.42
N HIS A 38 13.20 -14.95 -15.98
CA HIS A 38 14.15 -15.58 -16.89
C HIS A 38 13.44 -16.46 -17.93
N ASN A 39 12.51 -17.32 -17.52
CA ASN A 39 11.76 -18.19 -18.43
C ASN A 39 10.91 -17.41 -19.45
N LEU A 40 10.27 -16.31 -19.02
CA LEU A 40 9.53 -15.43 -19.93
C LEU A 40 10.44 -14.73 -20.94
N SER A 41 11.66 -14.36 -20.53
CA SER A 41 12.63 -13.68 -21.39
C SER A 41 13.39 -14.61 -22.34
N SER A 42 13.52 -15.89 -21.98
CA SER A 42 14.25 -16.87 -22.77
C SER A 42 13.37 -17.58 -23.79
N SER A 43 12.05 -17.33 -23.79
CA SER A 43 11.06 -18.04 -24.62
C SER A 43 11.18 -19.57 -24.51
N ILE A 44 11.63 -20.05 -23.35
CA ILE A 44 11.78 -21.48 -23.07
C ILE A 44 10.42 -22.01 -22.62
N GLY A 45 9.69 -22.64 -23.54
CA GLY A 45 8.35 -23.20 -23.32
C GLY A 45 7.42 -22.93 -24.51
N ASP A 46 6.33 -23.67 -24.61
CA ASP A 46 5.27 -23.34 -25.56
C ASP A 46 4.47 -22.11 -25.08
N LEU A 47 3.65 -21.52 -25.96
CA LEU A 47 2.83 -20.36 -25.62
C LEU A 47 1.92 -20.61 -24.40
N SER A 48 1.43 -21.84 -24.23
CA SER A 48 0.54 -22.23 -23.14
C SER A 48 1.23 -22.15 -21.78
N THR A 49 2.45 -22.70 -21.67
CA THR A 49 3.28 -22.67 -20.45
C THR A 49 3.74 -21.26 -20.10
N ASN A 50 4.06 -20.43 -21.09
CA ASN A 50 4.37 -19.02 -20.88
C ASN A 50 3.15 -18.23 -20.39
N TRP A 51 1.97 -18.44 -20.98
CA TRP A 51 0.72 -17.83 -20.53
C TRP A 51 0.38 -18.22 -19.09
N GLN A 52 0.44 -19.51 -18.75
CA GLN A 52 0.22 -19.99 -17.39
C GLN A 52 1.16 -19.34 -16.39
N SER A 53 2.43 -19.15 -16.78
CA SER A 53 3.43 -18.49 -15.93
C SER A 53 3.08 -17.02 -15.66
N VAL A 54 2.64 -16.27 -16.68
CA VAL A 54 2.16 -14.89 -16.53
C VAL A 54 0.88 -14.85 -15.69
N ASN A 55 -0.08 -15.72 -15.96
CA ASN A 55 -1.34 -15.78 -15.22
C ASN A 55 -1.10 -16.04 -13.73
N ASN A 56 -0.29 -17.04 -13.40
CA ASN A 56 0.08 -17.34 -12.01
C ASN A 56 0.80 -16.17 -11.34
N MET A 57 1.61 -15.41 -12.09
CA MET A 57 2.28 -14.22 -11.57
C MET A 57 1.28 -13.10 -11.25
N LEU A 58 0.31 -12.87 -12.13
CA LEU A 58 -0.76 -11.89 -11.91
C LEU A 58 -1.63 -12.30 -10.72
N GLU A 59 -2.01 -13.57 -10.61
CA GLU A 59 -2.80 -14.08 -9.48
C GLU A 59 -2.08 -13.95 -8.14
N LEU A 60 -0.76 -14.23 -8.09
CA LEU A 60 0.04 -14.02 -6.89
C LEU A 60 0.10 -12.54 -6.49
N GLN A 61 0.29 -11.64 -7.46
CA GLN A 61 0.30 -10.20 -7.23
C GLN A 61 -1.08 -9.72 -6.75
N HIS A 62 -2.15 -10.16 -7.42
CA HIS A 62 -3.52 -9.82 -7.08
C HIS A 62 -3.87 -10.26 -5.65
N THR A 63 -3.56 -11.51 -5.30
CA THR A 63 -3.75 -12.05 -3.95
C THR A 63 -2.97 -11.26 -2.90
N ALA A 64 -1.70 -10.91 -3.20
CA ALA A 64 -0.87 -10.14 -2.28
C ALA A 64 -1.43 -8.73 -2.04
N ILE A 65 -1.88 -8.04 -3.10
CA ILE A 65 -2.48 -6.71 -2.97
C ILE A 65 -3.79 -6.81 -2.19
N HIS A 66 -4.66 -7.76 -2.53
CA HIS A 66 -5.92 -7.98 -1.82
C HIS A 66 -5.70 -8.25 -0.32
N ALA A 67 -4.74 -9.10 0.03
CA ALA A 67 -4.37 -9.36 1.42
C ALA A 67 -3.87 -8.10 2.15
N SER A 68 -3.10 -7.24 1.47
CA SER A 68 -2.59 -5.98 2.04
C SER A 68 -3.71 -4.97 2.32
N PHE A 69 -4.69 -4.89 1.44
CA PHE A 69 -5.88 -4.07 1.62
C PHE A 69 -6.76 -4.58 2.75
N HIS A 70 -7.04 -5.89 2.76
CA HIS A 70 -7.79 -6.52 3.82
C HIS A 70 -7.12 -6.31 5.20
N THR A 71 -5.79 -6.37 5.25
CA THR A 71 -5.01 -6.00 6.45
C THR A 71 -5.25 -4.55 6.85
N SER A 72 -5.27 -3.60 5.91
CA SER A 72 -5.53 -2.18 6.20
C SER A 72 -6.94 -1.94 6.77
N ILE A 73 -7.92 -2.76 6.36
CA ILE A 73 -9.31 -2.69 6.84
C ILE A 73 -9.47 -3.34 8.22
N ILE A 74 -8.84 -4.49 8.46
CA ILE A 74 -9.07 -5.28 9.67
C ILE A 74 -8.16 -4.87 10.83
N MET A 75 -6.87 -4.63 10.56
CA MET A 75 -5.88 -4.41 11.60
C MET A 75 -5.85 -2.95 12.04
N LEU A 76 -6.11 -2.74 13.34
CA LEU A 76 -5.90 -1.45 14.00
C LEU A 76 -4.65 -1.51 14.86
N GLU A 77 -3.61 -0.77 14.47
CA GLU A 77 -2.39 -0.67 15.29
C GLU A 77 -2.65 0.13 16.58
N HIS A 78 -2.07 -0.34 17.70
CA HIS A 78 -2.25 0.27 19.02
C HIS A 78 -1.90 1.77 19.07
N ARG A 79 -0.90 2.20 18.30
CA ARG A 79 -0.46 3.62 18.28
C ARG A 79 -1.50 4.60 17.74
N PHE A 80 -2.49 4.10 16.99
CA PHE A 80 -3.61 4.89 16.46
C PHE A 80 -4.87 4.77 17.32
N LYS A 81 -4.95 3.75 18.18
CA LYS A 81 -6.12 3.47 19.02
C LYS A 81 -6.35 4.63 20.01
N ARG A 82 -7.61 5.10 20.10
CA ARG A 82 -8.06 6.19 21.00
C ARG A 82 -7.40 7.56 20.77
N LYS A 83 -6.79 7.80 19.60
CA LYS A 83 -6.29 9.13 19.22
C LYS A 83 -7.30 9.82 18.31
N LEU A 84 -7.86 10.94 18.76
CA LEU A 84 -8.84 11.73 18.02
C LEU A 84 -8.33 12.12 16.62
N LEU A 85 -7.05 12.47 16.51
CA LEU A 85 -6.42 12.89 15.26
C LEU A 85 -6.66 11.90 14.09
N TRP A 86 -6.67 10.61 14.38
CA TRP A 86 -6.72 9.53 13.38
C TRP A 86 -8.11 8.89 13.24
N SER A 87 -9.10 9.32 14.03
CA SER A 87 -10.37 8.61 14.19
C SER A 87 -11.11 8.37 12.87
N ASN A 88 -11.07 9.34 11.95
CA ASN A 88 -11.76 9.24 10.67
C ASN A 88 -10.96 8.47 9.61
N LEU A 89 -9.65 8.31 9.81
CA LEU A 89 -8.73 7.74 8.83
C LEU A 89 -8.56 6.23 9.01
N ILE A 90 -8.57 5.77 10.25
CA ILE A 90 -8.45 4.35 10.61
C ILE A 90 -9.45 3.51 9.81
N ARG A 91 -8.96 2.45 9.14
CA ARG A 91 -9.71 1.50 8.29
C ARG A 91 -10.33 2.09 7.00
N ASN A 92 -10.24 3.40 6.80
CA ASN A 92 -10.77 4.09 5.61
C ASN A 92 -9.67 4.49 4.61
N ILE A 93 -8.40 4.38 5.00
CA ILE A 93 -7.24 4.66 4.14
C ILE A 93 -6.22 3.54 4.23
N SER A 94 -5.32 3.47 3.25
CA SER A 94 -4.23 2.51 3.18
C SER A 94 -3.34 2.61 4.41
N ARG A 95 -2.90 1.46 4.93
CA ARG A 95 -1.94 1.42 6.04
C ARG A 95 -0.65 2.17 5.73
N GLU A 96 -0.22 2.18 4.47
CA GLU A 96 0.96 2.93 4.04
C GLU A 96 0.78 4.45 4.21
N SER A 97 -0.39 4.98 3.89
CA SER A 97 -0.69 6.40 4.13
C SER A 97 -0.66 6.77 5.60
N LEU A 98 -1.13 5.88 6.49
CA LEU A 98 -1.03 6.08 7.93
C LEU A 98 0.44 6.10 8.40
N HIS A 99 1.33 5.33 7.78
CA HIS A 99 2.75 5.34 8.10
C HIS A 99 3.40 6.67 7.69
N HIS A 100 3.11 7.17 6.49
CA HIS A 100 3.54 8.52 6.07
C HIS A 100 3.02 9.62 7.00
N LEU A 101 1.75 9.54 7.42
CA LEU A 101 1.15 10.51 8.34
C LEU A 101 1.81 10.51 9.73
N VAL A 102 2.32 9.37 10.20
CA VAL A 102 3.08 9.32 11.46
C VAL A 102 4.40 10.07 11.35
N VAL A 103 5.08 9.98 10.20
CA VAL A 103 6.32 10.73 9.96
C VAL A 103 6.04 12.24 10.01
N GLU A 104 5.00 12.69 9.28
CA GLU A 104 4.59 14.10 9.30
C GLU A 104 4.09 14.56 10.68
N TYR A 105 3.43 13.68 11.44
CA TYR A 105 3.02 13.95 12.81
C TYR A 105 4.22 14.21 13.74
N ASN A 106 5.25 13.36 13.69
CA ASN A 106 6.45 13.56 14.50
C ASN A 106 7.13 14.89 14.15
N LYS A 107 7.26 15.18 12.85
CA LYS A 107 7.76 16.46 12.37
C LYS A 107 6.90 17.64 12.86
N ALA A 108 5.57 17.49 12.89
CA ALA A 108 4.65 18.51 13.40
C ALA A 108 4.87 18.83 14.88
N LEU A 109 5.32 17.87 15.70
CA LEU A 109 5.65 18.11 17.10
C LEU A 109 6.87 19.04 17.26
N GLU A 110 7.79 19.02 16.29
CA GLU A 110 9.01 19.85 16.31
C GLU A 110 8.77 21.24 15.74
N ILE A 111 8.06 21.34 14.61
CA ILE A 111 7.89 22.61 13.87
C ILE A 111 6.55 23.30 14.13
N GLY A 112 5.60 22.60 14.74
CA GLY A 112 4.24 23.08 14.96
C GLY A 112 3.52 23.42 13.65
N THR A 113 3.12 24.69 13.51
CA THR A 113 2.33 25.19 12.37
C THR A 113 3.17 25.97 11.35
N ASP A 114 4.49 26.01 11.53
CA ASP A 114 5.39 26.79 10.68
C ASP A 114 5.49 26.18 9.26
N LYS A 115 4.83 26.82 8.30
CA LYS A 115 4.82 26.40 6.90
C LYS A 115 6.19 26.49 6.25
N SER A 116 7.02 27.45 6.66
CA SER A 116 8.36 27.65 6.07
C SER A 116 9.28 26.46 6.40
N LYS A 117 9.24 25.99 7.64
CA LYS A 117 9.98 24.78 8.08
C LYS A 117 9.35 23.49 7.58
N CYS A 118 8.04 23.49 7.31
CA CYS A 118 7.34 22.29 6.85
C CYS A 118 7.72 21.92 5.42
N GLY A 119 7.76 22.91 4.52
CA GLY A 119 7.97 22.69 3.08
C GLY A 119 6.79 22.05 2.34
N CYS A 120 5.76 21.58 3.06
CA CYS A 120 4.50 21.05 2.54
C CYS A 120 4.61 19.95 1.46
N LEU A 121 5.75 19.27 1.34
CA LEU A 121 6.03 18.34 0.25
C LEU A 121 5.02 17.19 0.23
N SER A 122 4.71 16.60 1.38
CA SER A 122 3.77 15.47 1.48
C SER A 122 2.37 15.77 0.95
N LEU A 123 1.93 17.03 1.02
CA LEU A 123 0.67 17.45 0.43
C LEU A 123 0.75 17.51 -1.09
N ILE A 124 1.88 17.99 -1.63
CA ILE A 124 2.08 18.19 -3.06
C ILE A 124 2.36 16.87 -3.78
N THR A 125 3.23 16.02 -3.22
CA THR A 125 3.70 14.80 -3.87
C THR A 125 2.76 13.62 -3.66
N TYR A 126 2.22 13.49 -2.45
CA TYR A 126 1.42 12.32 -2.06
C TYR A 126 -0.05 12.65 -1.89
N GLY A 127 -0.44 13.94 -1.84
CA GLY A 127 -1.82 14.31 -1.51
C GLY A 127 -2.20 13.92 -0.08
N LEU A 128 -1.23 13.99 0.85
CA LEU A 128 -1.40 13.70 2.27
C LEU A 128 -1.15 14.95 3.13
N PRO A 129 -1.87 15.12 4.25
CA PRO A 129 -1.60 16.16 5.23
C PRO A 129 -0.12 16.20 5.63
N CYS A 130 0.50 17.35 5.44
CA CYS A 130 1.87 17.62 5.85
C CYS A 130 1.93 18.11 7.31
N ALA A 131 3.13 18.18 7.88
CA ALA A 131 3.39 18.49 9.27
C ALA A 131 2.71 19.78 9.75
N CYS A 132 2.74 20.89 9.00
CA CYS A 132 2.09 22.12 9.45
C CYS A 132 0.55 22.01 9.51
N MET A 133 -0.05 21.21 8.62
CA MET A 133 -1.49 20.94 8.64
C MET A 133 -1.84 20.05 9.84
N ILE A 134 -1.05 19.02 10.09
CA ILE A 134 -1.21 18.16 11.27
C ILE A 134 -1.02 18.97 12.56
N GLY A 135 -0.01 19.82 12.62
CA GLY A 135 0.23 20.73 13.74
C GLY A 135 -0.95 21.65 14.01
N LEU A 136 -1.62 22.13 12.96
CA LEU A 136 -2.84 22.93 13.10
C LEU A 136 -3.99 22.09 13.69
N LYS A 137 -4.16 20.84 13.25
CA LYS A 137 -5.18 19.93 13.80
C LYS A 137 -4.94 19.63 15.27
N ILE A 138 -3.68 19.39 15.65
CA ILE A 138 -3.27 19.18 17.04
C ILE A 138 -3.59 20.43 17.88
N LYS A 139 -3.18 21.62 17.42
CA LYS A 139 -3.44 22.89 18.10
C LYS A 139 -4.94 23.13 18.32
N ASN A 140 -5.76 22.77 17.34
CA ASN A 140 -7.21 22.95 17.40
C ASN A 140 -7.94 21.79 18.09
N GLY A 141 -7.25 20.71 18.46
CA GLY A 141 -7.88 19.51 19.03
C GLY A 141 -8.86 18.82 18.07
N THR A 142 -8.60 18.88 16.76
CA THR A 142 -9.52 18.35 15.73
C THR A 142 -8.95 17.12 15.03
N ALA A 143 -9.85 16.27 14.53
CA ALA A 143 -9.48 15.12 13.72
C ALA A 143 -9.11 15.52 12.28
N LEU A 144 -8.26 14.71 11.63
CA LEU A 144 -8.10 14.76 10.18
C LEU A 144 -9.36 14.21 9.51
N ARG A 145 -9.75 14.83 8.40
CA ARG A 145 -10.94 14.43 7.63
C ARG A 145 -10.53 13.61 6.41
N LEU A 146 -11.44 12.80 5.89
CA LEU A 146 -11.17 11.94 4.72
C LEU A 146 -11.10 12.71 3.40
N ASP A 147 -11.72 13.89 3.31
CA ASP A 147 -11.60 14.79 2.16
C ASP A 147 -10.23 15.48 2.09
N GLU A 148 -9.50 15.54 3.20
CA GLU A 148 -8.11 16.01 3.24
C GLU A 148 -7.10 14.96 2.74
N ILE A 149 -7.56 13.74 2.46
CA ILE A 149 -6.75 12.64 1.94
C ILE A 149 -7.09 12.39 0.47
N HIS A 150 -6.06 12.37 -0.38
CA HIS A 150 -6.22 12.07 -1.80
C HIS A 150 -6.85 10.68 -2.02
N THR A 151 -7.73 10.57 -3.03
CA THR A 151 -8.53 9.37 -3.33
C THR A 151 -7.70 8.11 -3.55
N HIS A 152 -6.47 8.26 -4.04
CA HIS A 152 -5.52 7.15 -4.17
C HIS A 152 -5.37 6.33 -2.87
N TRP A 153 -5.27 7.00 -1.72
CA TRP A 153 -5.05 6.32 -0.44
C TRP A 153 -6.33 5.74 0.16
N LYS A 154 -7.51 6.18 -0.31
CA LYS A 154 -8.82 5.70 0.12
C LYS A 154 -9.25 4.42 -0.62
N ARG A 155 -8.61 4.12 -1.75
CA ARG A 155 -8.93 2.93 -2.56
C ARG A 155 -8.32 1.68 -1.90
N LEU A 156 -9.15 0.98 -1.14
CA LEU A 156 -8.80 -0.26 -0.43
C LEU A 156 -9.35 -1.52 -1.11
N MET A 157 -9.93 -1.43 -2.30
CA MET A 157 -10.37 -2.59 -3.08
C MET A 157 -10.19 -2.29 -4.56
N PHE A 158 -10.07 -3.34 -5.36
CA PHE A 158 -10.28 -3.23 -6.81
C PHE A 158 -11.78 -3.28 -7.07
N GLU A 159 -12.35 -2.22 -7.63
CA GLU A 159 -13.69 -2.31 -8.22
C GLU A 159 -13.59 -3.28 -9.40
N HIS A 160 -14.37 -4.36 -9.36
CA HIS A 160 -14.69 -5.07 -10.59
C HIS A 160 -15.63 -4.14 -11.36
N GLU A 161 -15.09 -3.34 -12.26
CA GLU A 161 -15.89 -2.95 -13.42
C GLU A 161 -16.16 -4.25 -14.17
N VAL A 162 -17.35 -4.82 -13.95
CA VAL A 162 -17.88 -5.83 -14.86
C VAL A 162 -18.03 -5.10 -16.17
N ASP A 163 -17.04 -5.23 -17.05
CA ASP A 163 -17.11 -4.68 -18.39
C ASP A 163 -18.34 -5.33 -19.04
N PRO A 164 -19.42 -4.57 -19.34
CA PRO A 164 -20.67 -5.17 -19.82
C PRO A 164 -20.50 -5.87 -21.18
N LYS A 165 -19.31 -5.76 -21.80
CA LYS A 165 -18.93 -6.41 -23.05
C LYS A 165 -18.42 -7.85 -22.90
N PHE A 166 -18.16 -8.33 -21.69
CA PHE A 166 -17.80 -9.73 -21.47
C PHE A 166 -18.91 -10.44 -20.68
N PRO A 167 -19.92 -11.00 -21.36
CA PRO A 167 -20.85 -11.92 -20.71
C PRO A 167 -20.05 -13.08 -20.11
N LYS A 168 -20.52 -13.56 -18.96
CA LYS A 168 -19.96 -14.72 -18.26
C LYS A 168 -19.64 -15.80 -19.29
N GLN A 169 -18.44 -16.35 -19.22
CA GLN A 169 -18.07 -17.50 -20.03
C GLN A 169 -19.14 -18.58 -19.82
N GLU A 170 -19.96 -18.78 -20.85
CA GLU A 170 -20.95 -19.85 -20.86
C GLU A 170 -20.19 -21.15 -20.64
N ASP A 171 -20.67 -21.93 -19.67
CA ASP A 171 -20.10 -23.21 -19.31
C ASP A 171 -20.21 -24.13 -20.53
N ILE A 172 -19.11 -24.26 -21.28
CA ILE A 172 -19.02 -25.04 -22.53
C ILE A 172 -19.29 -26.55 -22.27
N SER A 173 -19.46 -26.94 -21.01
CA SER A 173 -19.87 -28.28 -20.60
C SER A 173 -21.33 -28.63 -20.93
N LEU A 174 -22.15 -27.68 -21.41
CA LEU A 174 -23.58 -27.91 -21.70
C LEU A 174 -24.01 -27.71 -23.16
N LEU A 175 -23.08 -27.65 -24.12
CA LEU A 175 -23.46 -27.74 -25.54
C LEU A 175 -23.63 -29.22 -25.96
N PRO A 176 -24.74 -29.59 -26.62
CA PRO A 176 -25.01 -30.96 -27.07
C PRO A 176 -24.08 -31.45 -28.18
#